data_AF-A0A920QRX0-F1
#
_entry.id   AF-A0A920QRX0-F1
#
_cell.length_a   1.000
_cell.length_b   1.000
_cell.length_c   1.000
_cell.angle_alpha   90.00
_cell.angle_beta   90.00
_cell.angle_gamma   90.00
#
_symmetry.space_group_name_H-M   'P 1'
#
loop_
_entity.id
_entity.type
_entity.pdbx_description
1 polymer ?
#
loop_
_entity_poly.entity_id
_entity_poly.type
_entity_poly.pdbx_seq_one_letter_code
_entity_poly.pdbx_strand_id
1 'polypeptide(L)' 'MPDSLSRTFSRYVSYLTYESLPSEVIDKMKACLLHGLVISVIGAETEQGKAAIGLAKVEESRPDGATI' A
#
# COMPACT_ATOMS: atom_id res chain seq x y z
N MET A 1 2.81 15.72 30.83
CA MET A 1 3.69 14.82 30.08
C MET A 1 3.65 15.23 28.62
N PRO A 2 4.80 15.30 27.92
CA PRO A 2 4.80 15.47 26.46
C PRO A 2 4.08 14.27 25.80
N ASP A 3 3.45 14.52 24.65
CA ASP A 3 2.82 13.44 23.88
C ASP A 3 3.86 12.42 23.41
N SER A 4 3.46 11.15 23.34
CA SER A 4 4.30 10.11 22.74
C SER A 4 4.42 10.32 21.23
N LEU A 5 5.54 9.86 20.63
CA LEU A 5 5.73 9.93 19.18
C LEU A 5 4.58 9.29 18.40
N SER A 6 4.07 8.14 18.86
CA SER A 6 2.91 7.50 18.26
C SER A 6 1.69 8.43 18.26
N ARG A 7 1.40 9.12 19.36
CA ARG A 7 0.28 10.06 19.44
C ARG A 7 0.49 11.27 18.53
N THR A 8 1.71 11.78 18.42
CA THR A 8 2.06 12.87 17.50
C THR A 8 1.84 12.46 16.04
N PHE A 9 2.36 11.30 15.62
CA PHE A 9 2.19 10.82 14.25
C PHE A 9 0.74 10.48 13.92
N SER A 10 0.01 9.83 14.84
CA SER A 10 -1.40 9.53 14.62
C SER A 10 -2.23 10.80 14.41
N ARG A 11 -2.00 11.85 15.19
CA ARG A 11 -2.68 13.13 14.99
C ARG A 11 -2.33 13.74 13.64
N TYR A 12 -1.05 13.79 13.30
CA TYR A 12 -0.60 14.32 12.01
C TYR A 12 -1.29 13.62 10.83
N VAL A 13 -1.28 12.29 10.81
CA VAL A 13 -1.91 11.49 9.74
C VAL A 13 -3.43 11.66 9.74
N SER A 14 -4.08 11.72 10.91
CA SER A 14 -5.55 11.81 11.00
C SER A 14 -6.14 13.11 10.46
N TYR A 15 -5.36 14.19 10.43
CA TYR A 15 -5.80 15.48 9.88
C TYR A 15 -5.32 15.74 8.46
N LEU A 16 -4.53 14.83 7.89
CA LEU A 16 -3.98 14.99 6.55
C LEU A 16 -5.09 14.79 5.51
N THR A 17 -5.26 15.78 4.64
CA THR A 17 -6.18 15.73 3.49
C THR A 17 -5.39 15.81 2.20
N TYR A 18 -5.98 15.38 1.09
CA TYR A 18 -5.29 15.45 -0.19
C TYR A 18 -4.94 16.90 -0.56
N GLU A 19 -5.85 17.83 -0.26
CA GLU A 19 -5.72 19.27 -0.49
C GLU A 19 -4.59 19.90 0.34
N SER A 20 -4.20 19.27 1.46
CA SER A 20 -3.10 19.72 2.30
C SER A 20 -1.72 19.30 1.79
N LEU A 21 -1.64 18.46 0.75
CA LEU A 21 -0.38 17.95 0.22
C LEU A 21 0.26 18.97 -0.75
N PRO A 22 1.58 19.22 -0.64
CA PRO A 22 2.32 19.96 -1.66
C PRO A 22 2.19 19.29 -3.04
N SER A 23 2.13 20.08 -4.11
CA SER A 23 2.00 19.59 -5.49
C SER A 23 3.09 18.58 -5.86
N GLU A 24 4.31 18.81 -5.40
CA GLU A 24 5.47 17.94 -5.64
C GLU A 24 5.30 16.56 -5.00
N VAL A 25 4.65 16.50 -3.83
CA VAL A 25 4.32 15.24 -3.14
C VAL A 25 3.27 14.49 -3.93
N ILE A 26 2.21 15.18 -4.37
CA ILE A 26 1.16 14.60 -5.20
C ILE A 26 1.72 14.00 -6.49
N ASP A 27 2.58 14.74 -7.18
CA ASP A 27 3.16 14.29 -8.45
C ASP A 27 4.08 13.09 -8.24
N LYS A 28 4.87 13.10 -7.16
CA LYS A 28 5.69 11.94 -6.80
C LYS A 28 4.83 10.72 -6.46
N MET A 29 3.73 10.90 -5.72
CA MET A 29 2.80 9.81 -5.41
C MET A 29 2.21 9.21 -6.68
N LYS A 30 1.74 10.04 -7.63
CA LYS A 30 1.23 9.57 -8.93
C LYS A 30 2.29 8.77 -9.70
N ALA A 31 3.53 9.25 -9.72
CA ALA A 31 4.64 8.55 -10.37
C ALA A 31 4.95 7.19 -9.70
N CYS A 32 4.98 7.14 -8.36
CA CYS A 32 5.18 5.91 -7.61
C CYS A 32 4.05 4.91 -7.82
N LEU A 33 2.79 5.36 -7.87
CA LEU A 33 1.63 4.52 -8.16
C LEU A 33 1.71 3.93 -9.57
N LEU A 34 1.99 4.77 -10.58
CA LEU A 34 2.14 4.29 -11.95
C LEU A 34 3.28 3.28 -12.07
N HIS A 35 4.43 3.58 -11.48
CA HIS A 35 5.57 2.67 -11.46
C HIS A 35 5.20 1.34 -10.79
N GLY A 36 4.54 1.38 -9.63
CA GLY A 36 4.03 0.22 -8.90
C GLY A 36 3.12 -0.66 -9.77
N LEU A 37 2.14 -0.05 -10.45
CA LEU A 37 1.25 -0.78 -11.35
C LEU A 37 2.01 -1.46 -12.50
N VAL A 38 2.92 -0.75 -13.15
CA VAL A 38 3.71 -1.29 -14.27
C VAL A 38 4.56 -2.47 -13.81
N ILE A 39 5.29 -2.34 -12.69
CA ILE A 39 6.14 -3.43 -12.20
C ILE A 39 5.30 -4.61 -11.69
N SER A 40 4.12 -4.38 -11.13
CA SER A 40 3.21 -5.46 -10.72
C SER A 40 2.67 -6.24 -11.92
N VAL A 41 2.29 -5.56 -13.01
CA VAL A 41 1.83 -6.22 -14.24
C VAL A 41 2.94 -7.08 -14.85
N ILE A 42 4.15 -6.52 -14.97
CA ILE A 42 5.31 -7.27 -15.47
C ILE A 42 5.65 -8.42 -14.51
N GLY A 43 5.64 -8.14 -13.20
CA GLY A 43 5.95 -9.09 -12.15
C GLY A 43 4.99 -10.26 -12.09
N ALA A 44 3.72 -10.07 -12.44
CA ALA A 44 2.71 -11.13 -12.47
C ALA A 44 3.06 -12.28 -13.44
N GLU A 45 3.86 -12.01 -14.48
CA GLU A 45 4.30 -13.02 -15.44
C GLU A 45 5.56 -13.79 -14.98
N THR A 46 6.21 -13.33 -13.92
CA THR A 46 7.36 -14.05 -13.31
C THR A 46 6.89 -15.26 -12.50
N GLU A 47 7.77 -16.23 -12.30
CA GLU A 47 7.45 -17.42 -11.49
C GLU A 47 7.09 -17.05 -10.04
N GLN A 48 7.81 -16.08 -9.46
CA GLN A 48 7.52 -15.58 -8.10
C GLN A 48 6.17 -14.87 -8.05
N GLY A 49 5.84 -14.07 -9.07
CA GLY A 49 4.54 -13.39 -9.17
C GLY A 49 3.38 -14.37 -9.29
N LYS A 50 3.50 -15.38 -10.15
CA LYS A 50 2.51 -16.46 -10.29
C LYS A 50 2.32 -17.22 -8.99
N ALA A 51 3.41 -17.55 -8.30
CA ALA A 51 3.36 -18.22 -6.99
C ALA A 51 2.64 -17.36 -5.93
N ALA A 52 2.96 -16.07 -5.87
CA ALA A 52 2.31 -15.13 -4.93
C ALA A 52 0.81 -14.97 -5.22
N ILE A 53 0.41 -14.85 -6.49
CA ILE A 53 -1.00 -14.81 -6.90
C ILE A 53 -1.71 -16.11 -6.54
N GLY A 54 -1.06 -17.26 -6.76
CA GLY A 54 -1.59 -18.56 -6.39
C GLY A 54 -1.87 -18.66 -4.89
N LEU A 55 -0.90 -18.25 -4.06
CA LEU A 55 -1.04 -18.22 -2.60
C LEU A 55 -2.19 -17.30 -2.16
N ALA A 56 -2.26 -16.08 -2.70
CA ALA A 56 -3.33 -15.12 -2.38
C ALA A 56 -4.72 -15.73 -2.66
N LYS A 57 -4.91 -16.37 -3.83
CA LYS A 57 -6.18 -17.02 -4.18
C LYS A 57 -6.56 -18.15 -3.23
N VAL A 58 -5.58 -18.94 -2.78
CA VAL A 58 -5.82 -20.01 -1.80
C VAL A 58 -6.30 -19.39 -0.49
N GLU A 59 -5.63 -18.36 0.01
CA GLU A 59 -5.98 -17.72 1.29
C GLU A 59 -7.32 -16.98 1.23
N GLU A 60 -7.61 -16.25 0.16
CA GLU A 60 -8.90 -15.56 -0.04
C GLU A 60 -10.09 -16.54 -0.12
N SER A 61 -9.86 -17.78 -0.57
CA SER A 61 -10.91 -18.79 -0.72
C SER A 61 -11.28 -19.50 0.59
N ARG A 62 -10.55 -19.23 1.68
CA ARG A 62 -10.71 -19.93 2.96
C ARG A 62 -12.04 -19.57 3.65
N PRO A 63 -12.81 -20.55 4.16
CA PRO A 63 -14.08 -20.28 4.86
C PRO A 63 -13.91 -19.49 6.16
N ASP A 64 -12.73 -19.56 6.78
CA ASP A 64 -12.34 -18.86 8.00
C ASP A 64 -11.70 -17.49 7.74
N GLY A 65 -11.61 -17.08 6.46
CA GLY A 65 -10.96 -15.85 6.03
C GLY A 65 -9.45 -16.03 5.78
N ALA A 66 -8.87 -15.07 5.04
CA ALA A 66 -7.44 -15.06 4.77
C ALA A 66 -6.63 -14.90 6.06
N THR A 67 -5.55 -15.69 6.21
CA THR A 67 -4.69 -15.67 7.41
C THR A 67 -3.39 -14.89 7.21
N ILE A 68 -3.14 -14.46 5.98
CA ILE A 68 -2.03 -13.59 5.55
C ILE A 68 -2.53 -12.51 4.61
#